data_AF-T2J4W7-F1
#
_entry.id   AF-T2J4W7-F1
#
_cell.length_a   1.000
_cell.length_b   1.000
_cell.length_c   1.000
_cell.angle_alpha   90.00
_cell.angle_beta   90.00
_cell.angle_gamma   90.00
#
_symmetry.space_group_name_H-M   'P 1'
#
loop_
_entity.id
_entity.type
_entity.pdbx_description
1 polymer ?
#
loop_
_entity_poly.entity_id
_entity_poly.type
_entity_poly.pdbx_seq_one_letter_code
_entity_poly.pdbx_strand_id
1 'polypeptide(L)' 'MEYLQLFGEDTVPYRRFPTLPAANFPNTERLYNKLTKQDQELVVPSFEPVVKVGG' A
#
# COMPACT_ATOMS: atom_id res chain seq x y z
N MET A 1 4.09 -15.52 1.12
CA MET A 1 5.40 -15.39 1.79
C MET A 1 5.58 -14.04 2.48
N GLU A 2 5.13 -12.92 1.90
CA GLU A 2 5.33 -11.57 2.48
C GLU A 2 4.91 -11.45 3.95
N TYR A 3 3.70 -11.88 4.34
CA TYR A 3 3.24 -11.78 5.72
C TYR A 3 4.18 -12.48 6.72
N LEU A 4 4.54 -13.75 6.44
CA LEU A 4 5.44 -14.52 7.31
C LEU A 4 6.85 -13.93 7.38
N GLN A 5 7.35 -13.38 6.26
CA GLN A 5 8.66 -12.72 6.23
C GLN A 5 8.69 -11.42 7.05
N LEU A 6 7.54 -10.76 7.20
CA LEU A 6 7.44 -9.46 7.88
C LEU A 6 7.04 -9.56 9.35
N PHE A 7 6.20 -10.54 9.69
CA PHE A 7 5.57 -10.63 11.01
C PHE A 7 5.82 -11.97 11.72
N GLY A 8 6.21 -13.03 11.00
CA GLY A 8 6.30 -14.36 11.59
C GLY A 8 4.96 -14.80 12.20
N GLU A 9 5.01 -15.60 13.27
CA GLU A 9 3.82 -16.14 13.94
C GLU A 9 3.42 -15.32 15.18
N ASP A 10 4.40 -14.72 15.87
CA ASP A 10 4.19 -14.08 17.18
C ASP A 10 4.10 -12.55 17.12
N THR A 11 4.16 -11.93 15.94
CA THR A 11 4.11 -10.47 15.81
C THR A 11 2.75 -9.99 15.29
N VAL A 12 2.11 -9.10 16.05
CA VAL A 12 0.91 -8.41 15.59
C VAL A 12 1.29 -7.42 14.47
N PRO A 13 0.57 -7.42 13.33
CA PRO A 13 0.84 -6.48 12.24
C PRO A 13 0.72 -5.01 12.66
N TYR A 14 1.60 -4.16 12.13
CA TYR A 14 1.66 -2.73 12.42
C TYR A 14 1.77 -1.89 11.13
N ARG A 15 1.54 -0.57 11.23
CA ARG A 15 1.70 0.38 10.11
C ARG A 15 3.17 0.42 9.67
N ARG A 16 3.43 0.12 8.39
CA ARG A 16 4.77 0.13 7.80
C ARG A 16 4.94 1.32 6.85
N PHE A 17 6.19 1.72 6.62
CA PHE A 17 6.58 2.83 5.72
C PHE A 17 7.54 2.32 4.62
N PRO A 18 7.02 1.55 3.65
CA PRO A 18 7.86 0.94 2.60
C PRO A 18 8.40 2.01 1.64
N THR A 19 9.69 1.95 1.32
CA THR A 19 10.34 2.87 0.36
C THR A 19 10.34 2.33 -1.09
N LEU A 20 10.19 1.01 -1.25
CA LEU A 20 10.03 0.33 -2.54
C LEU A 20 8.87 -0.67 -2.41
N PRO A 21 8.00 -0.85 -3.43
CA PRO A 21 7.85 -0.09 -4.69
C PRO A 21 7.32 1.36 -4.51
N ALA A 22 7.63 2.23 -5.48
CA ALA A 22 7.51 3.70 -5.40
C ALA A 22 6.12 4.24 -5.01
N ALA A 23 5.03 3.50 -5.26
CA ALA A 23 3.67 3.91 -4.91
C ALA A 23 3.23 3.49 -3.50
N ASN A 24 3.96 2.60 -2.83
CA ASN A 24 3.51 2.08 -1.54
C ASN A 24 3.60 3.13 -0.42
N PHE A 25 4.61 4.00 -0.44
CA PHE A 25 4.72 5.08 0.56
C PHE A 25 3.54 6.06 0.49
N PRO A 26 3.29 6.77 -0.63
CA PRO A 26 2.21 7.76 -0.68
C PRO A 26 0.81 7.14 -0.51
N ASN A 27 0.58 5.91 -1.01
CA ASN A 27 -0.73 5.26 -0.87
C ASN A 27 -1.01 4.83 0.58
N THR A 28 -0.01 4.28 1.28
CA THR A 28 -0.18 3.92 2.70
C THR A 28 -0.35 5.17 3.58
N GLU A 29 0.36 6.26 3.27
CA GLU A 29 0.16 7.52 3.98
C GLU A 29 -1.29 8.02 3.87
N ARG A 30 -1.86 8.05 2.65
CA ARG A 30 -3.26 8.46 2.43
C ARG A 30 -4.24 7.56 3.18
N LEU A 31 -4.02 6.24 3.20
CA LEU A 31 -4.89 5.29 3.89
C LEU A 31 -4.88 5.49 5.41
N TYR A 32 -3.70 5.58 6.01
CA TYR A 32 -3.59 5.69 7.46
C TYR A 32 -3.91 7.08 8.02
N ASN A 33 -3.96 8.10 7.16
CA ASN A 33 -4.39 9.45 7.55
C ASN A 33 -5.92 9.65 7.39
N LYS A 34 -6.66 8.70 6.79
CA LYS A 34 -8.13 8.70 6.76
C LYS A 34 -8.71 7.99 7.98
N LEU A 35 -9.63 8.64 8.69
CA LEU A 35 -10.38 8.05 9.80
C LEU A 35 -11.43 7.05 9.29
N THR A 36 -11.88 6.15 10.17
CA THR A 36 -12.90 5.15 9.84
C THR A 36 -14.20 5.81 9.37
N LYS A 37 -14.66 5.45 8.15
CA LYS A 37 -15.87 6.00 7.50
C LYS A 37 -15.84 7.52 7.31
N GLN A 38 -14.65 8.11 7.17
CA GLN A 38 -14.51 9.54 6.89
C GLN A 38 -15.17 9.94 5.56
N ASP A 39 -15.07 9.09 4.54
CA ASP A 39 -15.71 9.26 3.23
C ASP A 39 -15.94 7.89 2.55
N GLN A 40 -16.60 7.90 1.38
CA GLN A 40 -16.82 6.72 0.53
C GLN A 40 -15.89 6.69 -0.69
N GLU A 41 -14.80 7.46 -0.67
CA GLU A 41 -13.90 7.59 -1.81
C GLU A 41 -12.83 6.49 -1.80
N LEU A 42 -12.61 5.86 -2.96
CA LEU A 42 -11.60 4.84 -3.12
C LEU A 42 -10.20 5.47 -3.30
N VAL A 43 -9.29 5.24 -2.35
CA VAL A 43 -7.95 5.88 -2.35
C VAL A 43 -7.08 5.41 -3.51
N VAL A 44 -7.16 4.14 -3.90
CA VAL A 44 -6.46 3.58 -5.06
C VAL A 44 -7.44 2.69 -5.84
N PRO A 45 -8.11 3.21 -6.88
CA PRO A 45 -9.08 2.44 -7.67
C PRO A 45 -8.43 1.49 -8.67
N SER A 46 -7.30 1.89 -9.27
CA SER A 46 -6.54 1.10 -10.25
C SER A 46 -5.13 1.68 -10.39
N PHE A 47 -4.25 0.95 -11.08
CA PHE A 47 -2.95 1.45 -11.51
C PHE A 47 -2.99 1.73 -13.02
N GLU A 48 -2.26 2.76 -13.45
CA GLU A 48 -2.15 3.08 -14.88
C GLU A 48 -1.46 1.94 -15.64
N PRO A 49 -1.93 1.58 -16.84
CA PRO A 49 -1.28 0.55 -17.66
C PRO A 49 0.16 0.93 -18.02
N VAL A 50 1.07 -0.03 -17.90
CA VAL A 50 2.46 0.18 -18.32
C VAL A 50 2.52 0.19 -19.85
N VAL A 51 2.83 1.34 -20.44
CA VAL A 51 3.15 1.44 -21.87
C VAL A 51 4.53 0.83 -22.10
N LYS A 52 4.61 -0.26 -22.88
CA LYS A 52 5.91 -0.75 -23.38
C LYS A 52 6.44 0.25 -24.40
N VAL A 53 7.47 1.00 -24.04
CA VAL A 53 8.23 1.83 -24.97
C VAL A 53 9.32 0.95 -25.59
N GLY A 54 9.17 0.60 -26.88
CA GLY A 54 10.17 -0.11 -27.68
C GLY A 54 9.84 -1.60 -27.92
N GLY A 55 9.51 -1.93 -29.17
CA GLY A 55 9.52 -3.27 -29.75
C GLY A 55 10.44 -3.29 -30.96
#